data_AF-A0A9E1MFG3-F1
#
_entry.id   AF-A0A9E1MFG3-F1
#
_cell.length_a   1.000
_cell.length_b   1.000
_cell.length_c   1.000
_cell.angle_alpha   90.00
_cell.angle_beta   90.00
_cell.angle_gamma   90.00
#
_symmetry.space_group_name_H-M   'P 1'
#
loop_
_entity.id
_entity.type
_entity.pdbx_description
1 polymer ?
#
loop_
_entity_poly.entity_id
_entity_poly.type
_entity_poly.pdbx_seq_one_letter_code
_entity_poly.pdbx_strand_id
1 'polypeptide(L)'
;MNLLFFLSFIPYLLYLIFVSFKSIHMLQLNFYDENHRYLKWLVKNPTKIFLTVDMFFVIFIVFLGMDASMSMLLFMIFYFFTLYLNYRGTKKEQVKIKLAITPRVKRLMITIILLHIIPFLGILLGYTQEYLAYYYLMMGVLVYFNYFIVMVANIINIPIEHQVFLYYKRKAKKKLNSMPNLKKIGITGSYGKTSSKNILNDILNVSFVSSTTPKNYNTTYGMILTVNNYLDKFNDIFIA
;
A
#
# COMPACT_ATOMS: atom_id res chain seq x y z
N MET A 1 -27.81 -11.16 19.71
CA MET A 1 -27.64 -10.48 18.40
C MET A 1 -28.45 -11.21 17.35
N ASN A 2 -29.18 -10.50 16.48
CA ASN A 2 -29.96 -11.13 15.41
C ASN A 2 -29.05 -11.64 14.28
N LEU A 3 -29.40 -12.76 13.65
CA LEU A 3 -28.69 -13.27 12.46
C LEU A 3 -28.61 -12.22 11.34
N LEU A 4 -29.69 -11.45 11.16
CA LEU A 4 -29.78 -10.37 10.18
C LEU A 4 -28.71 -9.29 10.38
N PHE A 5 -28.30 -9.02 11.62
CA PHE A 5 -27.25 -8.07 11.92
C PHE A 5 -25.89 -8.52 11.37
N PHE A 6 -25.53 -9.79 11.57
CA PHE A 6 -24.30 -10.34 11.00
C PHE A 6 -24.32 -10.41 9.48
N LEU A 7 -25.46 -10.78 8.90
CA LEU A 7 -25.66 -10.75 7.45
C LEU A 7 -25.50 -9.35 6.87
N SER A 8 -25.89 -8.31 7.62
CA SER A 8 -25.77 -6.92 7.20
C SER A 8 -24.32 -6.48 6.92
N PHE A 9 -23.34 -7.13 7.56
CA PHE A 9 -21.94 -6.81 7.40
C PHE A 9 -21.27 -7.45 6.19
N ILE A 10 -21.85 -8.51 5.62
CA ILE A 10 -21.24 -9.21 4.48
C ILE A 10 -21.00 -8.27 3.29
N PRO A 11 -22.01 -7.56 2.75
CA PRO A 11 -21.79 -6.65 1.62
C PRO A 11 -20.87 -5.48 1.97
N TYR A 12 -20.95 -4.98 3.20
CA TYR A 12 -20.05 -3.95 3.72
C TYR A 12 -18.59 -4.41 3.68
N LEU A 13 -18.29 -5.61 4.21
CA LEU A 13 -16.93 -6.16 4.25
C LEU A 13 -16.39 -6.42 2.84
N LEU A 14 -17.21 -6.95 1.94
CA LEU A 14 -16.83 -7.13 0.53
C LEU A 14 -16.47 -5.79 -0.12
N TYR A 15 -17.28 -4.76 0.12
CA TYR A 15 -17.01 -3.42 -0.39
C TYR A 15 -15.76 -2.79 0.23
N LEU A 16 -15.58 -2.94 1.54
CA LEU A 16 -14.40 -2.46 2.26
C LEU A 16 -13.11 -3.09 1.72
N ILE A 17 -13.11 -4.40 1.45
CA ILE A 17 -11.98 -5.10 0.84
C ILE A 17 -11.70 -4.53 -0.55
N PHE A 18 -12.75 -4.37 -1.38
CA PHE A 18 -12.63 -3.82 -2.72
C PHE A 18 -12.01 -2.41 -2.73
N VAL A 19 -12.55 -1.48 -1.92
CA VAL A 19 -12.03 -0.11 -1.85
C VAL A 19 -10.62 -0.09 -1.27
N SER A 20 -10.32 -0.93 -0.27
CA SER A 20 -8.97 -1.02 0.31
C SER A 20 -7.93 -1.47 -0.71
N PHE A 21 -8.24 -2.45 -1.56
CA PHE A 21 -7.34 -2.85 -2.66
C PHE A 21 -7.10 -1.70 -3.65
N LYS A 22 -8.16 -0.95 -4.02
CA LYS A 22 -8.04 0.22 -4.90
C LYS A 22 -7.19 1.32 -4.26
N SER A 23 -7.42 1.63 -2.98
CA SER A 23 -6.68 2.63 -2.20
C SER A 23 -5.20 2.27 -2.07
N ILE A 24 -4.88 1.01 -1.73
CA ILE A 24 -3.49 0.50 -1.65
C ILE A 24 -2.81 0.60 -3.02
N HIS A 25 -3.51 0.28 -4.09
CA HIS A 25 -2.98 0.36 -5.44
C HIS A 25 -2.63 1.80 -5.82
N MET A 26 -3.51 2.76 -5.52
CA MET A 26 -3.24 4.17 -5.75
C MET A 26 -2.08 4.68 -4.88
N LEU A 27 -1.95 4.21 -3.64
CA LEU A 27 -0.80 4.51 -2.78
C LEU A 27 0.50 3.98 -3.39
N GLN A 28 0.50 2.74 -3.91
CA GLN A 28 1.66 2.13 -4.54
C GLN A 28 2.08 2.89 -5.82
N LEU A 29 1.13 3.31 -6.65
CA LEU A 29 1.40 4.11 -7.85
C LEU A 29 1.97 5.49 -7.51
N ASN A 30 1.63 6.04 -6.35
CA ASN A 30 2.14 7.30 -5.84
C ASN A 30 3.35 7.13 -4.89
N PHE A 31 4.13 6.05 -5.08
CA PHE A 31 5.38 5.81 -4.35
C PHE A 31 5.24 5.90 -2.82
N TYR A 32 4.14 5.41 -2.27
CA TYR A 32 3.89 5.39 -0.82
C TYR A 32 4.04 6.77 -0.15
N ASP A 33 3.55 7.80 -0.85
CA ASP A 33 3.58 9.20 -0.43
C ASP A 33 4.98 9.84 -0.32
N GLU A 34 5.99 9.29 -1.01
CA GLU A 34 7.28 9.97 -1.16
C GLU A 34 7.10 11.37 -1.77
N ASN A 35 7.61 12.41 -1.10
CA ASN A 35 7.44 13.83 -1.45
C ASN A 35 5.96 14.28 -1.52
N HIS A 36 5.10 13.69 -0.70
CA HIS A 36 3.66 14.00 -0.61
C HIS A 36 2.90 13.76 -1.92
N ARG A 37 3.37 12.84 -2.77
CA ARG A 37 2.74 12.55 -4.07
C ARG A 37 1.33 11.99 -3.91
N TYR A 38 1.10 11.13 -2.91
CA TYR A 38 -0.21 10.55 -2.68
C TYR A 38 -1.16 11.62 -2.16
N LEU A 39 -0.74 12.44 -1.19
CA LEU A 39 -1.55 13.55 -0.69
C LEU A 39 -1.90 14.56 -1.80
N LYS A 40 -0.93 14.94 -2.65
CA LYS A 40 -1.18 15.78 -3.82
C LYS A 40 -2.15 15.12 -4.81
N TRP A 41 -2.06 13.80 -4.99
CA TRP A 41 -2.97 13.05 -5.84
C TRP A 41 -4.39 13.03 -5.26
N LEU A 42 -4.56 12.88 -3.95
CA LEU A 42 -5.85 12.93 -3.27
C LEU A 42 -6.55 14.26 -3.54
N VAL A 43 -5.85 15.38 -3.31
CA VAL A 43 -6.38 16.74 -3.52
C VAL A 43 -6.73 17.01 -4.99
N LYS A 44 -5.98 16.43 -5.93
CA LYS A 44 -6.22 16.61 -7.38
C LYS A 44 -7.34 15.73 -7.94
N ASN A 45 -7.81 14.72 -7.23
CA ASN A 45 -8.81 13.77 -7.72
C ASN A 45 -10.06 13.66 -6.81
N PRO A 46 -10.67 14.77 -6.37
CA PRO A 46 -11.78 14.72 -5.43
C PRO A 46 -13.00 13.99 -6.00
N THR A 47 -13.20 14.06 -7.32
CA THR A 47 -14.30 13.33 -8.00
C THR A 47 -14.17 11.82 -7.94
N LYS A 48 -12.94 11.30 -7.89
CA LYS A 48 -12.67 9.85 -7.83
C LYS A 48 -12.66 9.28 -6.41
N ILE A 49 -12.56 10.16 -5.40
CA ILE A 49 -12.34 9.79 -4.00
C ILE A 49 -13.57 10.14 -3.17
N PHE A 50 -14.07 11.37 -3.28
CA PHE A 50 -15.12 11.93 -2.43
C PHE A 50 -16.50 12.00 -3.09
N LEU A 51 -16.56 12.20 -4.41
CA LEU A 51 -17.83 12.23 -5.15
C LEU A 51 -18.17 10.85 -5.73
N THR A 52 -18.05 9.82 -4.88
CA THR A 52 -18.49 8.46 -5.17
C THR A 52 -19.82 8.18 -4.50
N VAL A 53 -20.49 7.09 -4.89
CA VAL A 53 -21.75 6.64 -4.29
C VAL A 53 -21.64 6.48 -2.76
N ASP A 54 -20.44 6.25 -2.26
CA ASP A 54 -20.14 6.10 -0.84
C ASP A 54 -20.55 7.33 -0.02
N MET A 55 -20.51 8.54 -0.58
CA MET A 55 -20.86 9.79 0.13
C MET A 55 -22.30 9.76 0.68
N PHE A 56 -23.17 8.94 0.10
CA PHE A 56 -24.55 8.78 0.54
C PHE A 56 -24.69 7.97 1.84
N PHE A 57 -23.59 7.52 2.46
CA PHE A 57 -23.61 6.91 3.79
C PHE A 57 -24.28 7.80 4.86
N VAL A 58 -24.26 9.13 4.66
CA VAL A 58 -24.91 10.11 5.56
C VAL A 58 -26.43 9.85 5.68
N ILE A 59 -27.06 9.23 4.67
CA ILE A 59 -28.48 8.87 4.70
C ILE A 59 -28.80 7.89 5.84
N PHE A 60 -27.81 7.15 6.36
CA PHE A 60 -28.01 6.27 7.52
C PHE A 60 -28.45 7.01 8.79
N ILE A 61 -28.37 8.34 8.83
CA ILE A 61 -28.97 9.13 9.92
C ILE A 61 -30.48 8.94 10.02
N VAL A 62 -31.17 8.67 8.91
CA VAL A 62 -32.61 8.40 8.86
C VAL A 62 -32.96 7.12 9.63
N PHE A 63 -32.00 6.19 9.78
CA PHE A 63 -32.22 4.94 10.51
C PHE A 63 -32.48 5.14 12.00
N LEU A 64 -32.21 6.32 12.57
CA LEU A 64 -32.52 6.64 13.97
C LEU A 64 -34.02 6.51 14.30
N GLY A 65 -34.91 6.69 13.32
CA GLY A 65 -36.36 6.57 13.49
C GLY A 65 -36.98 5.37 12.78
N MET A 66 -36.18 4.41 12.32
CA MET A 66 -36.65 3.26 11.55
C MET A 66 -36.51 1.95 12.32
N ASP A 67 -37.34 0.97 11.97
CA ASP A 67 -37.23 -0.37 12.52
C ASP A 67 -35.88 -1.01 12.19
N ALA A 68 -35.25 -1.64 13.18
CA ALA A 68 -33.91 -2.22 13.08
C ALA A 68 -33.76 -3.20 11.89
N SER A 69 -34.77 -4.04 11.64
CA SER A 69 -34.77 -5.00 10.53
C SER A 69 -34.75 -4.30 9.16
N MET A 70 -35.49 -3.19 9.02
CA MET A 70 -35.51 -2.40 7.80
C MET A 70 -34.20 -1.66 7.59
N SER A 71 -33.61 -1.10 8.65
CA SER A 71 -32.28 -0.47 8.60
C SER A 71 -31.20 -1.48 8.17
N MET A 72 -31.21 -2.70 8.72
CA MET A 72 -30.27 -3.77 8.32
C MET A 72 -30.41 -4.12 6.84
N LEU A 73 -31.64 -4.22 6.34
CA LEU A 73 -31.92 -4.56 4.94
C LEU A 73 -31.50 -3.44 3.98
N LEU A 74 -31.81 -2.19 4.30
CA LEU A 74 -31.39 -1.04 3.50
C LEU A 74 -29.88 -0.86 3.48
N PHE A 75 -29.21 -1.10 4.61
CA PHE A 75 -27.74 -1.09 4.69
C PHE A 75 -27.12 -2.15 3.77
N MET A 76 -27.66 -3.38 3.76
CA MET A 76 -27.21 -4.43 2.83
C MET A 76 -27.36 -4.01 1.37
N ILE A 77 -28.55 -3.53 0.99
CA ILE A 77 -28.85 -3.10 -0.37
C ILE A 77 -27.91 -1.98 -0.79
N PHE A 78 -27.69 -1.00 0.08
CA PHE A 78 -26.79 0.12 -0.18
C PHE A 78 -25.38 -0.35 -0.53
N TYR A 79 -24.77 -1.22 0.28
CA TYR A 79 -23.40 -1.68 0.03
C TYR A 79 -23.29 -2.65 -1.16
N PHE A 80 -24.29 -3.49 -1.41
CA PHE A 80 -24.33 -4.29 -2.64
C PHE A 80 -24.40 -3.41 -3.89
N PHE A 81 -25.28 -2.41 -3.87
CA PHE A 81 -25.45 -1.47 -4.98
C PHE A 81 -24.17 -0.66 -5.22
N THR A 82 -23.57 -0.16 -4.15
CA THR A 82 -22.32 0.60 -4.17
C THR A 82 -21.15 -0.24 -4.70
N LEU A 83 -21.02 -1.49 -4.27
CA LEU A 83 -20.03 -2.44 -4.79
C LEU A 83 -20.22 -2.68 -6.29
N TYR A 84 -21.45 -2.91 -6.73
CA TYR A 84 -21.77 -3.14 -8.14
C TYR A 84 -21.40 -1.95 -9.03
N LEU A 85 -21.78 -0.73 -8.63
CA LEU A 85 -21.48 0.49 -9.39
C LEU A 85 -19.97 0.74 -9.49
N ASN A 86 -19.25 0.65 -8.37
CA ASN A 86 -17.81 0.87 -8.34
C ASN A 86 -17.04 -0.22 -9.13
N TYR A 87 -17.46 -1.49 -9.02
CA TYR A 87 -16.88 -2.57 -9.82
C TYR A 87 -17.04 -2.33 -11.32
N ARG A 88 -18.24 -1.92 -11.77
CA ARG A 88 -18.46 -1.53 -13.18
C ARG A 88 -17.62 -0.33 -13.61
N GLY A 89 -17.44 0.65 -12.72
CA GLY A 89 -16.58 1.81 -12.96
C GLY A 89 -15.12 1.41 -13.21
N THR A 90 -14.57 0.51 -12.40
CA THR A 90 -13.16 0.07 -12.53
C THR A 90 -12.86 -0.66 -13.84
N LYS A 91 -13.82 -1.39 -14.43
CA LYS A 91 -13.63 -2.03 -15.75
C LYS A 91 -13.38 -1.03 -16.88
N LYS A 92 -13.81 0.23 -16.70
CA LYS A 92 -13.59 1.31 -17.67
C LYS A 92 -12.21 1.98 -17.49
N GLU A 93 -11.56 1.79 -16.33
CA GLU A 93 -10.26 2.38 -16.05
C GLU A 93 -9.14 1.56 -16.71
N GLN A 94 -8.41 2.15 -17.65
CA GLN A 94 -7.21 1.52 -18.21
C GLN A 94 -6.06 1.64 -17.22
N VAL A 95 -5.79 0.57 -16.46
CA VAL A 95 -4.68 0.56 -15.51
C VAL A 95 -3.42 0.01 -16.17
N LYS A 96 -2.42 0.88 -16.36
CA LYS A 96 -1.12 0.53 -16.98
C LYS A 96 -0.25 -0.41 -16.12
N ILE A 97 -0.41 -0.38 -14.79
CA ILE A 97 0.41 -1.16 -13.85
C ILE A 97 -0.50 -1.82 -12.81
N LYS A 98 -0.50 -3.15 -12.74
CA LYS A 98 -1.26 -3.92 -11.74
C LYS A 98 -0.65 -3.75 -10.35
N LEU A 99 -1.48 -3.86 -9.31
CA LEU A 99 -1.02 -3.92 -7.92
C LEU A 99 -0.03 -5.08 -7.75
N ALA A 100 1.16 -4.80 -7.21
CA ALA A 100 2.15 -5.84 -6.92
C ALA A 100 2.18 -6.13 -5.42
N ILE A 101 1.84 -7.37 -5.04
CA ILE A 101 1.78 -7.81 -3.64
C ILE A 101 3.21 -8.07 -3.14
N THR A 102 3.85 -7.02 -2.62
CA THR A 102 5.17 -7.09 -2.00
C THR A 102 5.08 -7.34 -0.50
N PRO A 103 6.17 -7.72 0.19
CA PRO A 103 6.18 -7.79 1.66
C PRO A 103 5.79 -6.48 2.35
N ARG A 104 6.12 -5.32 1.75
CA ARG A 104 5.68 -3.99 2.23
C ARG A 104 4.16 -3.83 2.13
N VAL A 105 3.56 -4.24 1.01
CA VAL A 105 2.10 -4.23 0.84
C VAL A 105 1.42 -5.18 1.82
N LYS A 106 1.98 -6.38 2.08
CA LYS A 106 1.42 -7.31 3.09
C LYS A 106 1.39 -6.69 4.49
N ARG A 107 2.47 -6.03 4.92
CA ARG A 107 2.50 -5.29 6.20
C ARG A 107 1.47 -4.16 6.24
N LEU A 108 1.35 -3.41 5.14
CA LEU A 108 0.33 -2.37 5.01
C LEU A 108 -1.10 -2.92 5.14
N MET A 109 -1.40 -4.04 4.48
CA MET A 109 -2.70 -4.70 4.59
C MET A 109 -2.99 -5.12 6.04
N ILE A 110 -2.01 -5.66 6.76
CA ILE A 110 -2.16 -6.02 8.18
C ILE A 110 -2.53 -4.78 9.01
N THR A 111 -1.82 -3.65 8.83
CA THR A 111 -2.12 -2.41 9.55
C THR A 111 -3.51 -1.87 9.22
N ILE A 112 -3.92 -1.90 7.95
CA ILE A 112 -5.28 -1.49 7.52
C ILE A 112 -6.33 -2.38 8.16
N ILE A 113 -6.11 -3.70 8.19
CA ILE A 113 -7.02 -4.66 8.83
C ILE A 113 -7.15 -4.35 10.32
N LEU A 114 -6.04 -4.11 11.03
CA LEU A 114 -6.07 -3.74 12.45
C LEU A 114 -6.86 -2.44 12.69
N LEU A 115 -6.66 -1.41 11.86
CA LEU A 115 -7.38 -0.14 11.96
C LEU A 115 -8.90 -0.29 11.77
N HIS A 116 -9.37 -1.26 10.99
CA HIS A 116 -10.80 -1.53 10.80
C HIS A 116 -11.35 -2.54 11.82
N ILE A 117 -10.54 -3.49 12.30
CA ILE A 117 -10.94 -4.50 13.28
C ILE A 117 -11.22 -3.86 14.64
N ILE A 118 -10.41 -2.91 15.09
CA ILE A 118 -10.59 -2.25 16.40
C ILE A 118 -11.99 -1.64 16.55
N PRO A 119 -12.45 -0.73 15.65
CA PRO A 119 -13.81 -0.17 15.75
C PRO A 119 -14.89 -1.24 15.52
N PHE A 120 -14.64 -2.23 14.66
CA PHE A 120 -15.58 -3.33 14.41
C PHE A 120 -15.81 -4.19 15.67
N LEU A 121 -14.74 -4.53 16.41
CA LEU A 121 -14.84 -5.23 17.69
C LEU A 121 -15.59 -4.39 18.73
N GLY A 122 -15.39 -3.07 18.75
CA GLY A 122 -16.15 -2.16 19.60
C GLY A 122 -17.66 -2.23 19.33
N ILE A 123 -18.06 -2.27 18.06
CA ILE A 123 -19.47 -2.46 17.67
C ILE A 123 -19.99 -3.83 18.15
N LEU A 124 -19.20 -4.89 17.97
CA LEU A 124 -19.63 -6.23 18.35
C LEU A 124 -19.82 -6.40 19.85
N LEU A 125 -18.91 -5.85 20.66
CA LEU A 125 -18.96 -5.95 22.12
C LEU A 125 -20.02 -5.01 22.73
N GLY A 126 -20.22 -3.84 22.13
CA GLY A 126 -21.16 -2.82 22.62
C GLY A 126 -22.58 -2.90 22.05
N TYR A 127 -22.89 -3.93 21.25
CA TYR A 127 -24.11 -3.97 20.46
C TYR A 127 -25.40 -3.84 21.28
N THR A 128 -26.18 -2.82 20.95
CA THR A 128 -27.59 -2.69 21.28
C THR A 128 -28.37 -2.24 20.04
N GLN A 129 -29.66 -2.57 19.97
CA GLN A 129 -30.47 -2.19 18.80
C GLN A 129 -30.66 -0.67 18.69
N GLU A 130 -30.73 0.02 19.83
CA GLU A 130 -30.88 1.49 19.90
C GLU A 130 -29.71 2.21 19.21
N TYR A 131 -28.49 1.67 19.30
CA TYR A 131 -27.31 2.28 18.70
C TYR A 131 -27.02 1.86 17.25
N LEU A 132 -27.91 1.08 16.62
CA LEU A 132 -27.67 0.49 15.30
C LEU A 132 -27.31 1.53 14.21
N ALA A 133 -28.05 2.64 14.17
CA ALA A 133 -27.82 3.71 13.21
C ALA A 133 -26.42 4.35 13.38
N TYR A 134 -25.95 4.51 14.63
CA TYR A 134 -24.62 5.05 14.92
C TYR A 134 -23.52 4.10 14.46
N TYR A 135 -23.69 2.79 14.62
CA TYR A 135 -22.75 1.80 14.11
C TYR A 135 -22.64 1.86 12.59
N TYR A 136 -23.77 1.95 11.88
CA TYR A 136 -23.81 2.06 10.43
C TYR A 136 -23.24 3.38 9.92
N LEU A 137 -23.50 4.50 10.60
CA LEU A 137 -22.84 5.78 10.30
C LEU A 137 -21.33 5.68 10.48
N MET A 138 -20.85 5.11 11.59
CA MET A 138 -19.42 4.93 11.84
C MET A 138 -18.76 4.07 10.76
N MET A 139 -19.40 2.96 10.36
CA MET A 139 -18.95 2.12 9.25
C MET A 139 -18.92 2.86 7.91
N GLY A 140 -19.95 3.67 7.64
CA GLY A 140 -20.01 4.58 6.51
C GLY A 140 -18.81 5.51 6.44
N VAL A 141 -18.50 6.18 7.56
CA VAL A 141 -17.33 7.06 7.69
C VAL A 141 -16.03 6.31 7.42
N LEU A 142 -15.85 5.11 8.00
CA LEU A 142 -14.63 4.32 7.81
C LEU A 142 -14.39 3.94 6.35
N VAL A 143 -15.44 3.51 5.64
CA VAL A 143 -15.34 3.18 4.22
C VAL A 143 -15.11 4.43 3.37
N TYR A 144 -15.84 5.51 3.64
CA TYR A 144 -15.73 6.76 2.90
C TYR A 144 -14.32 7.36 2.99
N PHE A 145 -13.73 7.36 4.19
CA PHE A 145 -12.38 7.86 4.42
C PHE A 145 -11.28 6.80 4.23
N ASN A 146 -11.56 5.68 3.55
CA ASN A 146 -10.60 4.58 3.41
C ASN A 146 -9.27 5.00 2.76
N TYR A 147 -9.28 5.91 1.78
CA TYR A 147 -8.06 6.46 1.18
C TYR A 147 -7.16 7.16 2.22
N PHE A 148 -7.75 7.85 3.20
CA PHE A 148 -7.02 8.47 4.31
C PHE A 148 -6.56 7.44 5.33
N ILE A 149 -7.37 6.42 5.62
CA ILE A 149 -6.97 5.31 6.49
C ILE A 149 -5.74 4.59 5.92
N VAL A 150 -5.67 4.39 4.60
CA VAL A 150 -4.49 3.82 3.92
C VAL A 150 -3.26 4.74 4.06
N MET A 151 -3.44 6.06 4.00
CA MET A 151 -2.35 7.02 4.27
C MET A 151 -1.86 6.91 5.72
N VAL A 152 -2.78 6.88 6.68
CA VAL A 152 -2.46 6.72 8.11
C VAL A 152 -1.74 5.40 8.36
N ALA A 153 -2.21 4.30 7.74
CA ALA A 153 -1.55 3.00 7.83
C ALA A 153 -0.12 3.03 7.27
N ASN A 154 0.13 3.77 6.19
CA ASN A 154 1.48 3.97 5.65
C ASN A 154 2.37 4.73 6.63
N ILE A 155 1.85 5.78 7.28
CA ILE A 155 2.58 6.57 8.30
C ILE A 155 2.95 5.69 9.50
N ILE A 156 1.99 4.91 10.01
CA ILE A 156 2.21 3.96 11.12
C ILE A 156 3.31 2.95 10.77
N ASN A 157 3.41 2.55 9.50
CA ASN A 157 4.40 1.57 9.05
C ASN A 157 5.79 2.15 8.75
N ILE A 158 5.98 3.47 8.67
CA ILE A 158 7.29 4.11 8.45
C ILE A 158 8.38 3.56 9.37
N PRO A 159 8.22 3.48 10.70
CA PRO A 159 9.26 2.95 11.59
C PRO A 159 9.63 1.49 11.27
N ILE A 160 8.63 0.66 10.94
CA ILE A 160 8.84 -0.75 10.58
C ILE A 160 9.62 -0.84 9.26
N GLU A 161 9.24 -0.07 8.25
CA GLU A 161 9.96 -0.01 6.98
C GLU A 161 11.40 0.50 7.15
N HIS A 162 11.61 1.44 8.06
CA HIS A 162 12.95 1.94 8.39
C HIS A 162 13.81 0.86 9.05
N GLN A 163 13.25 0.07 9.97
CA GLN A 163 13.96 -1.06 10.57
C GLN A 163 14.33 -2.13 9.53
N VAL A 164 13.41 -2.46 8.62
CA VAL A 164 13.67 -3.37 7.50
C VAL A 164 14.81 -2.83 6.63
N PHE A 165 14.80 -1.54 6.32
CA PHE A 165 15.89 -0.89 5.60
C PHE A 165 17.23 -1.00 6.33
N LEU A 166 17.26 -0.68 7.64
CA LEU A 166 18.47 -0.77 8.45
C LEU A 166 19.01 -2.20 8.52
N TYR A 167 18.14 -3.20 8.62
CA TYR A 167 18.53 -4.61 8.60
C TYR A 167 19.28 -4.96 7.31
N TYR A 168 18.70 -4.66 6.15
CA TYR A 168 19.34 -4.96 4.86
C TYR A 168 20.59 -4.10 4.63
N LYS A 169 20.61 -2.85 5.11
CA LYS A 169 21.80 -1.98 5.08
C LYS A 169 22.94 -2.57 5.90
N ARG A 170 22.68 -3.05 7.12
CA ARG A 170 23.67 -3.71 7.98
C ARG A 170 24.18 -4.99 7.32
N LYS A 171 23.29 -5.79 6.72
CA LYS A 171 23.67 -7.00 5.98
C LYS A 171 24.60 -6.68 4.81
N ALA A 172 24.28 -5.65 4.02
CA ALA A 172 25.12 -5.21 2.90
C ALA A 172 26.48 -4.72 3.39
N LYS A 173 26.52 -3.91 4.45
CA LYS A 173 27.77 -3.42 5.05
C LYS A 173 28.64 -4.56 5.59
N LYS A 174 28.04 -5.55 6.27
CA LYS A 174 28.75 -6.73 6.76
C LYS A 174 29.36 -7.53 5.60
N LYS A 175 28.61 -7.71 4.51
CA LYS A 175 29.08 -8.42 3.31
C LYS A 175 30.25 -7.70 2.64
N LEU A 176 30.17 -6.38 2.46
CA LEU A 176 31.29 -5.59 1.93
C LEU A 176 32.52 -5.64 2.85
N ASN A 177 32.32 -5.59 4.17
CA ASN A 177 33.42 -5.69 5.12
C ASN A 177 34.09 -7.07 5.12
N SER A 178 33.37 -8.14 4.75
CA SER A 178 33.96 -9.48 4.59
C SER A 178 34.76 -9.67 3.30
N MET A 179 34.80 -8.66 2.41
CA MET A 179 35.51 -8.69 1.13
C MET A 179 36.61 -7.62 1.11
N PRO A 180 37.70 -7.78 1.88
CA PRO A 180 38.72 -6.74 2.03
C PRO A 180 39.46 -6.44 0.72
N ASN A 181 39.56 -7.43 -0.18
CA ASN A 181 40.25 -7.30 -1.47
C ASN A 181 39.37 -6.71 -2.57
N LEU A 182 38.06 -6.51 -2.32
CA LEU A 182 37.12 -5.98 -3.31
C LEU A 182 37.41 -4.50 -3.60
N LYS A 183 37.79 -4.21 -4.84
CA LYS A 183 37.93 -2.83 -5.33
C LYS A 183 36.56 -2.25 -5.66
N LYS A 184 36.28 -1.03 -5.21
CA LYS A 184 34.99 -0.36 -5.37
C LYS A 184 35.16 0.88 -6.24
N ILE A 185 34.45 0.94 -7.36
CA ILE A 185 34.47 2.07 -8.31
C ILE A 185 33.10 2.73 -8.31
N GLY A 186 33.04 4.02 -7.97
CA GLY A 186 31.82 4.81 -8.01
C GLY A 186 31.72 5.62 -9.30
N ILE A 187 30.61 5.52 -10.04
CA ILE A 187 30.34 6.29 -11.25
C ILE A 187 29.22 7.30 -10.96
N THR A 188 29.58 8.59 -11.00
CA THR A 188 28.65 9.70 -10.80
C THR A 188 28.63 10.64 -12.01
N GLY A 189 27.67 11.56 -12.03
CA GLY A 189 27.49 12.56 -13.10
C GLY A 189 26.05 12.70 -13.55
N SER A 190 25.71 13.76 -14.28
CA SER A 190 24.32 14.01 -14.72
C SER A 190 23.90 13.02 -15.82
N TYR A 191 24.80 12.68 -16.74
CA TYR A 191 24.55 11.84 -17.92
C TYR A 191 25.58 10.70 -18.06
N GLY A 192 25.32 9.73 -18.92
CA GLY A 192 26.29 8.69 -19.30
C GLY A 192 26.56 7.58 -18.27
N LYS A 193 26.18 7.74 -16.99
CA LYS A 193 26.46 6.79 -15.89
C LYS A 193 26.24 5.32 -16.25
N THR A 194 25.08 4.98 -16.82
CA THR A 194 24.71 3.60 -17.15
C THR A 194 25.55 3.03 -18.29
N SER A 195 25.85 3.84 -19.31
CA SER A 195 26.72 3.41 -20.41
C SER A 195 28.16 3.25 -19.93
N SER A 196 28.67 4.23 -19.18
CA SER A 196 30.03 4.22 -18.63
C SER A 196 30.28 3.02 -17.71
N LYS A 197 29.33 2.68 -16.84
CA LYS A 197 29.49 1.51 -15.94
C LYS A 197 29.54 0.19 -16.71
N ASN A 198 28.74 0.06 -17.78
CA ASN A 198 28.69 -1.16 -18.57
C ASN A 198 29.97 -1.31 -19.40
N ILE A 199 30.42 -0.25 -20.08
CA ILE A 199 31.67 -0.25 -20.83
C ILE A 199 32.85 -0.58 -19.93
N LEU A 200 32.95 0.07 -18.76
CA LEU A 200 34.03 -0.20 -17.81
C LEU A 200 34.00 -1.65 -17.31
N ASN A 201 32.81 -2.18 -17.03
CA ASN A 201 32.63 -3.56 -16.61
C ASN A 201 33.09 -4.56 -17.67
N ASP A 202 32.77 -4.31 -18.94
CA ASP A 202 33.16 -5.19 -20.04
C ASP A 202 34.68 -5.19 -20.24
N ILE A 203 35.33 -4.03 -20.12
CA ILE A 203 36.79 -3.91 -20.18
C ILE A 203 37.45 -4.65 -19.01
N LEU A 204 36.97 -4.44 -17.78
CA LEU A 204 37.57 -5.05 -16.59
C LEU A 204 37.33 -6.56 -16.51
N ASN A 205 36.22 -7.06 -17.07
CA ASN A 205 35.91 -8.49 -17.13
C ASN A 205 36.89 -9.30 -17.97
N VAL A 206 37.77 -8.67 -18.75
CA VAL A 206 38.85 -9.37 -19.48
C VAL A 206 39.89 -9.94 -18.52
N SER A 207 40.12 -9.30 -17.36
CA SER A 207 41.20 -9.67 -16.44
C SER A 207 40.77 -9.87 -14.99
N PHE A 208 39.56 -9.45 -14.62
CA PHE A 208 39.03 -9.50 -13.25
C PHE A 208 37.58 -9.94 -13.25
N VAL A 209 37.11 -10.53 -12.16
CA VAL A 209 35.67 -10.82 -11.99
C VAL A 209 34.95 -9.55 -11.53
N SER A 210 34.49 -8.74 -12.49
CA SER A 210 33.80 -7.47 -12.25
C SER A 210 32.28 -7.64 -12.17
N SER A 211 31.62 -6.84 -11.33
CA SER A 211 30.16 -6.77 -11.27
C SER A 211 29.64 -5.35 -11.10
N THR A 212 28.54 -5.06 -11.76
CA THR A 212 27.87 -3.75 -11.74
C THR A 212 26.52 -3.80 -11.03
N THR A 213 26.01 -2.64 -10.65
CA THR A 213 24.59 -2.50 -10.27
C THR A 213 23.68 -2.86 -11.45
N PRO A 214 22.75 -3.82 -11.31
CA PRO A 214 21.84 -4.16 -12.40
C PRO A 214 20.86 -3.01 -12.67
N LYS A 215 20.54 -2.77 -13.95
CA LYS A 215 19.56 -1.75 -14.38
C LYS A 215 19.91 -0.34 -13.84
N ASN A 216 18.89 0.48 -13.53
CA ASN A 216 19.01 1.81 -12.91
C ASN A 216 18.86 1.73 -11.37
N TYR A 217 19.50 0.76 -10.72
CA TYR A 217 19.49 0.64 -9.25
C TYR A 217 20.43 1.63 -8.55
N ASN A 218 20.32 2.90 -8.90
CA ASN A 218 21.19 3.97 -8.43
C ASN A 218 20.71 4.58 -7.09
N THR A 219 19.58 4.11 -6.56
CA THR A 219 19.09 4.51 -5.23
C THR A 219 19.78 3.71 -4.13
N THR A 220 19.74 4.21 -2.89
CA THR A 220 20.32 3.50 -1.74
C THR A 220 19.72 2.10 -1.56
N TYR A 221 18.40 1.94 -1.77
CA TYR A 221 17.75 0.62 -1.77
C TYR A 221 18.28 -0.28 -2.88
N GLY A 222 18.47 0.27 -4.09
CA GLY A 222 19.04 -0.44 -5.24
C GLY A 222 20.46 -0.93 -4.96
N MET A 223 21.31 -0.10 -4.38
CA MET A 223 22.68 -0.48 -3.98
C MET A 223 22.70 -1.56 -2.91
N ILE A 224 21.87 -1.42 -1.87
CA ILE A 224 21.76 -2.43 -0.80
C ILE A 224 21.29 -3.78 -1.36
N LEU A 225 20.32 -3.77 -2.27
CA LEU A 225 19.82 -4.96 -2.96
C LEU A 225 20.93 -5.58 -3.82
N THR A 226 21.67 -4.76 -4.58
CA THR A 226 22.78 -5.18 -5.43
C THR A 226 23.83 -5.92 -4.61
N VAL A 227 24.35 -5.27 -3.57
CA VAL A 227 25.39 -5.86 -2.70
C VAL A 227 24.91 -7.16 -2.07
N ASN A 228 23.68 -7.18 -1.55
CA ASN A 228 23.19 -8.37 -0.84
C ASN A 228 22.95 -9.56 -1.78
N ASN A 229 22.41 -9.33 -2.98
CA ASN A 229 21.89 -10.42 -3.81
C ASN A 229 22.73 -10.72 -5.07
N TYR A 230 23.49 -9.76 -5.58
CA TYR A 230 24.18 -9.89 -6.88
C TYR A 230 25.70 -9.92 -6.76
N LEU A 231 26.26 -9.35 -5.68
CA LEU A 231 27.72 -9.38 -5.45
C LEU A 231 28.13 -10.74 -4.85
N ASP A 232 29.13 -11.39 -5.41
CA ASP A 232 29.72 -12.63 -4.93
C ASP A 232 31.08 -12.37 -4.23
N LYS A 233 31.53 -13.30 -3.37
CA LYS A 233 32.86 -13.27 -2.76
C LYS A 233 34.01 -13.44 -3.75
N PHE A 234 33.72 -13.98 -4.94
CA PHE A 234 34.69 -14.11 -6.02
C PHE A 234 34.84 -12.84 -6.85
N ASN A 235 34.06 -11.79 -6.58
CA ASN A 235 34.21 -10.53 -7.27
C ASN A 235 35.47 -9.79 -6.83
N ASP A 236 36.28 -9.40 -7.82
CA ASP A 236 37.46 -8.57 -7.62
C ASP A 236 37.10 -7.08 -7.61
N ILE A 237 36.13 -6.69 -8.45
CA ILE A 237 35.75 -5.29 -8.68
C ILE A 237 34.22 -5.14 -8.64
N PHE A 238 33.77 -4.14 -7.89
CA PHE A 238 32.37 -3.71 -7.86
C PHE A 238 32.23 -2.28 -8.38
N ILE A 239 31.37 -2.09 -9.37
CA ILE A 239 31.14 -0.80 -10.03
C ILE A 239 29.69 -0.34 -9.75
N ALA A 240 29.53 0.83 -9.15
CA ALA A 240 28.23 1.35 -8.72
C ALA A 240 28.00 2.81 -9.11
#